data_AF-A0A924LFF1-F1
#
_entry.id   AF-A0A924LFF1-F1
#
_cell.length_a   1.000
_cell.length_b   1.000
_cell.length_c   1.000
_cell.angle_alpha   90.00
_cell.angle_beta   90.00
_cell.angle_gamma   90.00
#
_symmetry.space_group_name_H-M   'P 1'
#
loop_
_entity.id
_entity.type
_entity.pdbx_description
1 polymer ?
#
loop_
_entity_poly.entity_id
_entity_poly.type
_entity_poly.pdbx_seq_one_letter_code
_entity_poly.pdbx_strand_id
1 'polypeptide(L)'
;MISDNHFANRFISSIPQDDYELLAPFFRFSELIKRTVIIEGGDQIEQVYSPHNGILSLVVVLQSGAAVEVAMVGSDGLFGALSALDGKISLNTAVVQIGGTGSVISTTDLRAVAAKSENFRGLLMRHEQVIFAQALRPPAPDPNH
;
A
#
# COMPACT_ATOMS: atom_id res chain seq x y z
N MET A 1 5.34 25.87 -4.27
CA MET A 1 5.46 24.96 -3.11
C MET A 1 4.24 24.07 -3.16
N ILE A 2 4.39 22.82 -3.61
CA ILE A 2 3.33 21.83 -3.44
C ILE A 2 3.33 21.58 -1.94
N SER A 3 2.29 22.01 -1.23
CA SER A 3 2.07 21.56 0.13
C SER A 3 1.90 20.04 0.05
N ASP A 4 2.81 19.28 0.65
CA ASP A 4 2.78 17.82 0.67
C ASP A 4 1.52 17.36 1.44
N ASN A 5 0.39 17.32 0.73
CA ASN A 5 -0.89 17.01 1.33
C ASN A 5 -1.06 15.50 1.43
N HIS A 6 -0.52 14.92 2.51
CA HIS A 6 -0.66 13.50 2.79
C HIS A 6 -2.13 13.06 2.94
N PHE A 7 -3.03 13.98 3.29
CA PHE A 7 -4.48 13.77 3.40
C PHE A 7 -5.18 13.58 2.04
N ALA A 8 -4.48 13.70 0.91
CA ALA A 8 -5.05 13.25 -0.37
C ALA A 8 -5.29 11.73 -0.40
N ASN A 9 -4.63 10.97 0.49
CA ASN A 9 -4.98 9.58 0.76
C ASN A 9 -6.02 9.48 1.89
N ARG A 10 -7.11 8.75 1.66
CA ARG A 10 -8.22 8.55 2.59
C ARG A 10 -7.86 7.67 3.78
N PHE A 11 -6.93 6.71 3.64
CA PHE A 11 -6.43 5.97 4.79
C PHE A 11 -5.71 6.93 5.74
N ILE A 12 -4.77 7.73 5.22
CA ILE A 12 -4.06 8.75 6.02
C ILE A 12 -5.05 9.72 6.67
N SER A 13 -6.06 10.16 5.92
CA SER A 13 -7.10 11.06 6.45
C SER A 13 -7.99 10.46 7.53
N SER A 14 -8.03 9.13 7.64
CA SER A 14 -8.80 8.43 8.67
C SER A 14 -8.00 8.18 9.95
N ILE A 15 -6.69 8.45 9.95
CA ILE A 15 -5.82 8.29 11.12
C ILE A 15 -6.22 9.32 12.19
N PRO A 16 -6.42 8.90 13.46
CA PRO A 16 -6.65 9.83 14.56
C PRO A 16 -5.53 10.87 14.66
N GLN A 17 -5.85 12.11 15.04
CA GLN A 17 -4.89 13.21 15.04
C GLN A 17 -3.61 12.88 15.84
N ASP A 18 -3.75 12.35 17.05
CA ASP A 18 -2.61 11.98 17.91
C ASP A 18 -1.67 10.96 17.24
N ASP A 19 -2.22 10.01 16.49
CA ASP A 19 -1.45 9.00 15.75
C ASP A 19 -0.81 9.60 14.49
N TYR A 20 -1.52 10.49 13.80
CA TYR A 20 -1.01 11.18 12.61
C TYR A 20 0.19 12.08 12.96
N GLU A 21 0.14 12.79 14.09
CA GLU A 21 1.24 13.64 14.56
C GLU A 21 2.53 12.84 14.81
N LEU A 22 2.41 11.55 15.19
CA LEU A 22 3.55 10.64 15.32
C LEU A 22 4.11 10.19 13.96
N LEU A 23 3.28 10.13 12.91
CA LEU A 23 3.68 9.68 11.57
C LEU A 23 4.16 10.82 10.68
N ALA A 24 3.60 12.03 10.85
CA ALA A 24 3.80 13.18 10.00
C ALA A 24 5.27 13.49 9.69
N PRO A 25 6.23 13.41 10.65
CA PRO A 25 7.63 13.68 10.37
C PRO A 25 8.31 12.69 9.42
N PHE A 26 7.74 11.50 9.24
CA PHE A 26 8.34 10.41 8.47
C PHE A 26 7.79 10.31 7.04
N PHE A 27 6.67 10.95 6.74
CA PHE A 27 6.10 10.94 5.40
C PHE A 27 6.97 11.75 4.44
N ARG A 28 7.19 11.16 3.27
CA ARG A 28 7.81 11.82 2.13
C ARG A 28 6.89 11.75 0.94
N PHE A 29 6.82 12.84 0.18
CA PHE A 29 6.16 12.82 -1.12
C PHE A 29 6.97 11.97 -2.12
N SER A 30 6.26 11.26 -3.00
CA SER A 30 6.84 10.45 -4.06
C SER A 30 6.00 10.52 -5.33
N GLU A 31 6.67 10.61 -6.47
CA GLU A 31 6.05 10.46 -7.78
C GLU A 31 5.84 8.97 -8.09
N LEU A 32 4.64 8.62 -8.54
CA LEU A 32 4.28 7.27 -8.97
C LEU A 32 4.31 7.24 -10.49
N ILE A 33 5.43 6.80 -11.07
CA ILE A 33 5.62 6.74 -12.51
C ILE A 33 4.94 5.48 -13.06
N LYS A 34 4.06 5.64 -14.05
CA LYS A 34 3.35 4.52 -14.69
C LYS A 34 4.32 3.46 -15.22
N ARG A 35 4.00 2.18 -15.02
CA ARG A 35 4.78 0.98 -15.35
C ARG A 35 6.05 0.78 -14.52
N THR A 36 6.30 1.60 -13.51
CA THR A 36 7.39 1.34 -12.56
C THR A 36 7.03 0.17 -11.64
N VAL A 37 7.94 -0.78 -11.52
CA VAL A 37 7.89 -1.84 -10.50
C VAL A 37 8.39 -1.23 -9.19
N ILE A 38 7.53 -1.21 -8.18
CA ILE A 38 7.87 -0.70 -6.84
C ILE A 38 8.67 -1.76 -6.08
N ILE A 39 8.28 -3.01 -6.21
CA ILE A 39 8.95 -4.16 -5.58
C ILE A 39 8.54 -5.45 -6.29
N GLU A 40 9.44 -6.42 -6.37
CA GLU A 40 9.14 -7.75 -6.89
C GLU A 40 8.62 -8.69 -5.78
N GLY A 41 7.82 -9.68 -6.17
CA GLY A 41 7.45 -10.76 -5.24
C GLY A 41 8.69 -11.50 -4.76
N GLY A 42 8.83 -11.67 -3.45
CA GLY A 42 10.00 -12.28 -2.80
C GLY A 42 11.01 -11.27 -2.23
N ASP A 43 10.92 -9.99 -2.61
CA ASP A 43 11.81 -8.96 -2.10
C ASP A 43 11.39 -8.43 -0.72
N GLN A 44 12.34 -7.84 0.00
CA GLN A 44 12.10 -7.22 1.29
C GLN A 44 11.38 -5.87 1.14
N ILE A 45 10.26 -5.70 1.85
CA ILE A 45 9.53 -4.43 1.91
C ILE A 45 10.23 -3.50 2.90
N GLU A 46 10.77 -2.40 2.39
CA GLU A 46 11.40 -1.34 3.20
C GLU A 46 10.56 -0.07 3.29
N GLN A 47 9.60 0.09 2.36
CA GLN A 47 8.79 1.28 2.22
C GLN A 47 7.31 0.92 2.06
N VAL A 48 6.46 1.73 2.67
CA VAL A 48 5.00 1.67 2.53
C VAL A 48 4.55 2.83 1.67
N TYR A 49 3.75 2.53 0.66
CA TYR A 49 3.27 3.50 -0.32
C TYR A 49 1.79 3.79 -0.12
N SER A 50 1.44 5.07 -0.17
CA SER A 50 0.10 5.60 0.03
C SER A 50 -0.26 6.51 -1.15
N PRO A 51 -0.88 5.98 -2.21
CA PRO A 51 -1.24 6.79 -3.38
C PRO A 51 -2.17 7.93 -2.96
N HIS A 52 -1.95 9.12 -3.52
CA HIS A 52 -2.87 10.27 -3.45
C HIS A 52 -3.83 10.25 -4.62
N ASN A 53 -3.30 9.84 -5.77
CA ASN A 53 -3.97 9.57 -7.02
C ASN A 53 -3.17 8.46 -7.73
N GLY A 54 -3.70 7.92 -8.82
CA GLY A 54 -3.12 6.74 -9.47
C GLY A 54 -3.49 5.44 -8.75
N ILE A 55 -2.93 4.33 -9.24
CA ILE A 55 -3.25 2.97 -8.81
C ILE A 55 -1.98 2.11 -8.85
N LEU A 56 -1.73 1.39 -7.76
CA LEU A 56 -0.78 0.29 -7.71
C LEU A 56 -1.55 -1.02 -7.94
N SER A 57 -1.09 -1.84 -8.88
CA SER A 57 -1.57 -3.21 -9.11
C SER A 57 -0.67 -4.19 -8.37
N LEU A 58 -1.27 -5.10 -7.60
CA LEU A 58 -0.57 -6.18 -6.92
C LEU A 58 -0.76 -7.45 -7.74
N VAL A 59 0.35 -8.00 -8.21
CA VAL A 59 0.38 -9.10 -9.17
C VAL A 59 1.12 -10.29 -8.59
N VAL A 60 0.53 -11.48 -8.74
CA VAL A 60 1.20 -12.75 -8.47
C VAL A 60 1.61 -13.38 -9.79
N VAL A 61 2.85 -13.83 -9.88
CA VAL A 61 3.33 -14.65 -10.99
C VAL A 61 3.08 -16.12 -10.62
N LEU A 62 2.24 -16.79 -11.40
CA LEU A 62 1.92 -18.20 -11.25
C LEU A 62 3.08 -19.06 -11.76
N GLN A 63 3.11 -20.34 -11.36
CA GLN A 63 4.10 -21.32 -11.86
C GLN A 63 4.10 -21.47 -13.39
N SER A 64 2.98 -21.18 -14.04
CA SER A 64 2.86 -21.15 -15.50
C SER A 64 3.57 -19.96 -16.18
N GLY A 65 4.09 -19.01 -15.39
CA GLY A 65 4.60 -17.73 -15.87
C GLY A 65 3.51 -16.68 -16.14
N ALA A 66 2.23 -17.03 -15.97
CA ALA A 66 1.14 -16.08 -16.08
C ALA A 66 1.13 -15.11 -14.89
N ALA A 67 0.91 -13.82 -15.18
CA ALA A 67 0.75 -12.78 -14.18
C ALA A 67 -0.74 -12.52 -13.94
N VAL A 68 -1.17 -12.61 -12.68
CA VAL A 68 -2.56 -12.37 -12.28
C VAL A 68 -2.61 -11.20 -11.31
N GLU A 69 -3.39 -10.18 -11.64
CA GLU A 69 -3.72 -9.11 -10.70
C GLU A 69 -4.64 -9.68 -9.62
N VAL A 70 -4.22 -9.53 -8.36
CA VAL A 70 -4.99 -10.02 -7.20
C VAL A 70 -5.61 -8.87 -6.42
N ALA A 71 -5.00 -7.69 -6.40
CA ALA A 71 -5.55 -6.54 -5.68
C ALA A 71 -5.07 -5.22 -6.27
N MET A 72 -5.77 -4.14 -5.93
CA MET A 72 -5.40 -2.78 -6.29
C MET A 72 -5.30 -1.90 -5.04
N VAL A 73 -4.31 -1.01 -5.03
CA VAL A 73 -4.14 0.01 -3.99
C VAL A 73 -4.24 1.38 -4.64
N GLY A 74 -5.25 2.15 -4.26
CA GLY A 74 -5.45 3.52 -4.73
C GLY A 74 -5.41 4.53 -3.58
N SER A 75 -6.11 5.65 -3.78
CA SER A 75 -6.20 6.76 -2.82
C SER A 75 -6.83 6.43 -1.46
N ASP A 76 -7.28 5.20 -1.22
CA ASP A 76 -7.84 4.72 0.04
C ASP A 76 -7.00 3.68 0.76
N GLY A 77 -5.87 3.29 0.20
CA GLY A 77 -5.11 2.19 0.73
C GLY A 77 -3.64 2.50 0.94
N LEU A 78 -2.98 1.51 1.54
CA LEU A 78 -1.55 1.39 1.69
C LEU A 78 -1.06 0.11 1.01
N PHE A 79 0.06 0.20 0.32
CA PHE A 79 0.84 -0.95 -0.10
C PHE A 79 1.97 -1.18 0.91
N GLY A 80 2.14 -2.43 1.35
CA GLY A 80 3.21 -2.83 2.27
C GLY A 80 2.89 -2.62 3.76
N ALA A 81 1.67 -2.23 4.14
CA ALA A 81 1.34 -1.97 5.54
C ALA A 81 1.47 -3.21 6.46
N LEU A 82 1.15 -4.43 5.99
CA LEU A 82 1.45 -5.69 6.69
C LEU A 82 2.92 -5.84 7.12
N SER A 83 3.85 -5.23 6.39
CA SER A 83 5.27 -5.29 6.74
C SER A 83 5.64 -4.46 7.96
N ALA A 84 4.81 -3.50 8.35
CA ALA A 84 4.93 -2.84 9.63
C ALA A 84 4.51 -3.73 10.80
N LEU A 85 3.70 -4.77 10.57
CA LEU A 85 3.18 -5.63 11.62
C LEU A 85 4.09 -6.84 11.87
N ASP A 86 4.46 -7.61 10.85
CA ASP A 86 5.28 -8.82 11.06
C ASP A 86 6.04 -9.34 9.82
N GLY A 87 5.58 -9.03 8.59
CA GLY A 87 6.13 -9.65 7.37
C GLY A 87 7.15 -8.80 6.62
N LYS A 88 8.42 -9.23 6.56
CA LYS A 88 9.47 -8.48 5.83
C LYS A 88 9.41 -8.61 4.31
N ILE A 89 8.76 -9.64 3.78
CA ILE A 89 8.84 -10.01 2.35
C ILE A 89 7.51 -9.70 1.65
N SER A 90 7.59 -9.19 0.41
CA SER A 90 6.42 -9.02 -0.43
C SER A 90 5.96 -10.34 -1.04
N LEU A 91 4.68 -10.67 -0.90
CA LEU A 91 4.07 -11.83 -1.56
C LEU A 91 3.72 -11.55 -3.03
N ASN A 92 3.65 -10.26 -3.40
CA ASN A 92 3.19 -9.81 -4.71
C ASN A 92 4.22 -8.87 -5.33
N THR A 93 4.31 -8.85 -6.65
CA THR A 93 4.94 -7.75 -7.37
C THR A 93 3.99 -6.56 -7.36
N ALA A 94 4.46 -5.38 -6.94
CA ALA A 94 3.67 -4.16 -6.98
C ALA A 94 4.12 -3.28 -8.15
N VAL A 95 3.18 -2.92 -9.02
CA VAL A 95 3.45 -2.11 -10.22
C VAL A 95 2.55 -0.88 -10.24
N VAL A 96 3.09 0.28 -10.59
CA VAL A 96 2.28 1.47 -10.83
C VAL A 96 1.49 1.30 -12.12
N GLN A 97 0.20 0.99 -12.02
CA GLN A 97 -0.69 0.79 -13.17
C GLN A 97 -1.18 2.11 -13.76
N ILE A 98 -1.55 3.05 -12.88
CA ILE A 98 -1.92 4.42 -13.24
C ILE A 98 -0.96 5.35 -12.51
N GLY A 99 -0.26 6.19 -13.26
CA GLY A 99 0.69 7.14 -12.70
C GLY A 99 0.02 8.22 -11.86
N GLY A 100 0.80 8.86 -11.00
CA GLY A 100 0.27 9.79 -10.02
C GLY A 100 1.30 10.22 -8.98
N THR A 101 0.81 10.49 -7.78
CA THR A 101 1.61 10.91 -6.64
C THR A 101 1.20 10.13 -5.39
N GLY A 102 2.07 10.07 -4.39
CA GLY A 102 1.76 9.40 -3.15
C GLY A 102 2.67 9.83 -2.01
N SER A 103 2.37 9.31 -0.82
CA SER A 103 3.23 9.40 0.34
C SER A 103 3.95 8.09 0.57
N VAL A 104 5.17 8.19 1.08
CA VAL A 104 6.02 7.06 1.41
C VAL A 104 6.51 7.21 2.84
N ILE A 105 6.49 6.11 3.59
CA ILE A 105 7.05 6.00 4.93
C ILE A 105 7.88 4.72 5.02
N SER A 106 8.95 4.71 5.81
CA SER A 106 9.70 3.47 6.02
C SER A 106 8.89 2.47 6.86
N THR A 107 9.11 1.18 6.64
CA THR A 107 8.46 0.14 7.44
C THR A 107 8.88 0.18 8.90
N THR A 108 10.12 0.63 9.17
CA THR A 108 10.66 0.85 10.51
C THR A 108 9.90 1.95 11.25
N ASP A 109 9.69 3.11 10.62
CA ASP A 109 8.99 4.25 11.25
C ASP A 109 7.51 3.93 11.48
N LEU A 110 6.86 3.32 10.47
CA LEU A 110 5.47 2.88 10.57
C LEU A 110 5.29 1.87 11.72
N ARG A 111 6.21 0.90 11.84
CA ARG A 111 6.22 -0.10 12.93
C ARG A 111 6.44 0.56 14.30
N ALA A 112 7.33 1.55 14.39
CA ALA A 112 7.59 2.25 15.64
C ALA A 112 6.36 3.01 16.16
N VAL A 113 5.56 3.62 15.27
CA VAL A 113 4.28 4.23 15.64
C VAL A 113 3.24 3.18 15.96
N ALA A 114 3.14 2.12 15.15
CA ALA A 114 2.23 1.00 15.41
C ALA A 114 2.50 0.36 16.78
N ALA A 115 3.73 0.30 17.27
CA ALA A 115 4.03 -0.21 18.61
C ALA A 115 3.44 0.66 19.75
N LYS A 116 3.25 1.96 19.50
CA LYS A 116 2.79 2.95 20.51
C LYS A 116 1.27 3.12 20.57
N SER A 117 0.53 2.71 19.55
CA SER A 117 -0.92 2.96 19.45
C SER A 117 -1.72 1.71 19.07
N GLU A 118 -2.61 1.28 19.96
CA GLU A 118 -3.57 0.21 19.70
C GLU A 118 -4.57 0.59 18.61
N ASN A 119 -5.02 1.85 18.61
CA ASN A 119 -5.96 2.35 17.61
C ASN A 119 -5.36 2.28 16.21
N PHE A 120 -4.10 2.72 16.06
CA PHE A 120 -3.41 2.67 14.78
C PHE A 120 -3.19 1.24 14.30
N ARG A 121 -2.81 0.31 15.19
CA ARG A 121 -2.73 -1.13 14.85
C ARG A 121 -4.07 -1.68 14.38
N GLY A 122 -5.16 -1.32 15.05
CA GLY A 122 -6.52 -1.70 14.67
C GLY A 122 -6.90 -1.18 13.27
N LEU A 123 -6.50 0.04 12.93
CA LEU A 123 -6.74 0.63 11.61
C LEU A 123 -5.96 -0.11 10.51
N LEU A 124 -4.67 -0.39 10.73
CA LEU A 124 -3.84 -1.17 9.81
C LEU A 124 -4.46 -2.57 9.58
N MET A 125 -4.86 -3.26 10.65
CA MET A 125 -5.49 -4.59 10.54
C MET A 125 -6.78 -4.58 9.72
N ARG A 126 -7.65 -3.58 9.92
CA ARG A 126 -8.89 -3.45 9.14
C ARG A 126 -8.60 -3.17 7.66
N HIS A 127 -7.62 -2.33 7.37
CA HIS A 127 -7.17 -2.08 6.01
C HIS A 127 -6.69 -3.36 5.32
N GLU A 128 -5.86 -4.14 6.00
CA GLU A 128 -5.31 -5.38 5.44
C GLU A 128 -6.40 -6.45 5.23
N GLN A 129 -7.42 -6.50 6.08
CA GLN A 129 -8.60 -7.34 5.85
C GLN A 129 -9.35 -6.95 4.56
N VAL A 130 -9.44 -5.65 4.25
CA VAL A 130 -10.06 -5.18 3.01
C VAL A 130 -9.23 -5.59 1.79
N ILE A 131 -7.91 -5.41 1.84
CA ILE A 131 -7.01 -5.83 0.74
C ILE A 131 -7.06 -7.34 0.54
N PHE A 132 -7.01 -8.11 1.63
CA PHE A 132 -7.14 -9.58 1.58
C PHE A 132 -8.48 -10.01 0.97
N ALA A 133 -9.59 -9.37 1.33
CA ALA A 133 -10.89 -9.66 0.74
C ALA A 133 -10.96 -9.34 -0.76
N GLN A 134 -10.20 -8.34 -1.26
CA GLN A 134 -10.06 -8.09 -2.69
C GLN A 134 -9.31 -9.24 -3.39
N ALA A 135 -8.23 -9.73 -2.79
CA ALA A 135 -7.42 -10.83 -3.32
C ALA A 135 -8.17 -12.16 -3.46
N LEU A 136 -9.23 -12.36 -2.68
CA LEU A 136 -10.10 -13.54 -2.78
C LEU A 136 -11.18 -13.42 -3.86
N ARG A 137 -11.35 -12.26 -4.48
CA ARG A 137 -12.35 -12.12 -5.55
C ARG A 137 -11.89 -12.92 -6.76
N PRO A 138 -12.76 -13.75 -7.36
CA PRO A 138 -12.42 -14.40 -8.61
C PRO A 138 -12.14 -13.34 -9.68
N PRO A 139 -11.19 -13.59 -10.59
CA PRO A 139 -11.00 -12.71 -11.74
C PRO A 139 -12.34 -12.56 -12.48
N ALA A 140 -12.57 -11.39 -13.07
CA ALA A 140 -13.76 -11.18 -13.88
C ALA A 140 -13.86 -12.31 -14.94
N PRO A 141 -15.04 -12.89 -15.18
CA PRO A 141 -15.21 -13.90 -16.22
C PRO A 141 -14.74 -13.31 -17.56
N ASP A 142 -13.98 -14.09 -18.31
CA ASP A 142 -13.57 -13.71 -19.66
C ASP A 142 -14.84 -13.51 -20.50
N PRO A 143 -15.10 -12.31 -21.05
CA PRO A 143 -16.27 -12.07 -21.89
C PRO A 143 -16.27 -12.94 -23.16
N ASN A 144 -15.17 -13.65 -23.47
CA ASN A 144 -15.02 -14.56 -24.60
C ASN A 144 -15.12 -16.06 -24.25
N HIS A 145 -15.54 -16.45 -23.04
CA HIS A 145 -15.84 -17.84 -22.67
C HIS A 145 -17.21 -18.01 -22.02
#